data_AF-A0A925JI80-F1
#
_entry.id   AF-A0A925JI80-F1
#
_cell.length_a   1.000
_cell.length_b   1.000
_cell.length_c   1.000
_cell.angle_alpha   90.00
_cell.angle_beta   90.00
_cell.angle_gamma   90.00
#
_symmetry.space_group_name_H-M   'P 1'
#
loop_
_entity.id
_entity.type
_entity.pdbx_description
1 polymer ?
#
loop_
_entity_poly.entity_id
_entity_poly.type
_entity_poly.pdbx_seq_one_letter_code
_entity_poly.pdbx_strand_id
1 'polypeptide(L)'
;MKRQLLIFSILLFTFFIANAQSDYIVTLKGDTVLGEIRSKNNDWVKFKENRQSKFIKLPSSGIQSVYVLIYDEYFAYKVVIDGGKLLLLQRLDNGLIKLYDLTTYSYSKYGSSKYVKWYAEKEDSPLVEIKTNSFFGSKEARKNAFVSLISDQPSIVDIFNKEEKFNFKFIQGLIQQYNSLAQSQ
;
A
#
# COMPACT_ATOMS: atom_id res chain seq x y z
N MET A 1 27.73 -33.42 -51.37
CA MET A 1 27.71 -32.32 -50.38
C MET A 1 26.35 -31.62 -50.43
N LYS A 2 25.47 -31.88 -49.47
CA LYS A 2 24.19 -31.16 -49.32
C LYS A 2 24.09 -30.68 -47.87
N ARG A 3 24.18 -29.36 -47.69
CA ARG A 3 24.07 -28.66 -46.41
C ARG A 3 22.58 -28.56 -46.07
N GLN A 4 22.08 -29.32 -45.10
CA GLN A 4 20.72 -29.12 -44.59
C GLN A 4 20.74 -27.98 -43.58
N LEU A 5 20.03 -26.90 -43.89
CA LEU A 5 19.78 -25.77 -43.01
C LEU A 5 18.75 -26.22 -41.97
N LEU A 6 19.18 -26.43 -40.73
CA LEU A 6 18.30 -26.74 -39.61
C LEU A 6 17.76 -25.41 -39.06
N ILE A 7 16.55 -25.04 -39.48
CA ILE A 7 15.85 -23.84 -39.00
C ILE A 7 15.35 -24.15 -37.59
N PHE A 8 16.07 -23.66 -36.58
CA PHE A 8 15.62 -23.63 -35.19
C PHE A 8 14.47 -22.63 -35.08
N SER A 9 13.24 -23.11 -35.19
CA SER A 9 12.04 -22.33 -34.85
C SER A 9 11.97 -22.25 -33.33
N ILE A 10 12.60 -21.21 -32.77
CA ILE A 10 12.45 -20.84 -31.37
C ILE A 10 11.01 -20.39 -31.20
N LEU A 11 10.17 -21.28 -30.65
CA LEU A 11 8.85 -20.98 -30.16
C LEU A 11 9.01 -19.93 -29.05
N LEU A 12 8.85 -18.65 -29.39
CA LEU A 12 8.61 -17.59 -28.43
C LEU A 12 7.27 -17.87 -27.75
N PHE A 13 7.30 -18.65 -26.68
CA PHE A 13 6.31 -18.53 -25.63
C PHE A 13 6.56 -17.17 -24.98
N THR A 14 6.03 -16.10 -25.58
CA THR A 14 5.72 -14.90 -24.83
C THR A 14 4.66 -15.32 -23.83
N PHE A 15 5.10 -15.71 -22.64
CA PHE A 15 4.29 -15.59 -21.46
C PHE A 15 3.80 -14.15 -21.46
N PHE A 16 2.54 -13.96 -21.83
CA PHE A 16 1.80 -12.79 -21.40
C PHE A 16 1.85 -12.86 -19.88
N ILE A 17 2.84 -12.19 -19.30
CA ILE A 17 2.82 -11.82 -17.90
C ILE A 17 1.57 -10.95 -17.84
N ALA A 18 0.46 -11.55 -17.42
CA ALA A 18 -0.76 -10.85 -17.13
C ALA A 18 -0.43 -9.95 -15.93
N ASN A 19 0.01 -8.73 -16.24
CA ASN A 19 -0.08 -7.62 -15.31
C ASN A 19 -1.52 -7.61 -14.77
N ALA A 20 -1.81 -7.39 -13.49
CA ALA A 20 -0.99 -7.17 -12.32
C ALA A 20 -1.98 -7.18 -11.13
N GLN A 21 -1.50 -7.10 -9.89
CA GLN A 21 -2.32 -7.10 -8.67
C GLN A 21 -3.53 -6.15 -8.76
N SER A 22 -4.74 -6.64 -8.51
CA SER A 22 -5.96 -5.88 -8.79
C SER A 22 -6.33 -4.96 -7.64
N ASP A 23 -6.87 -3.78 -7.96
CA ASP A 23 -7.69 -3.00 -7.03
C ASP A 23 -8.75 -3.89 -6.39
N TYR A 24 -9.33 -3.46 -5.27
CA TYR A 24 -10.43 -4.22 -4.71
C TYR A 24 -11.44 -3.38 -3.97
N ILE A 25 -12.65 -3.94 -3.87
CA ILE A 25 -13.72 -3.41 -3.05
C ILE A 25 -14.05 -4.45 -1.97
N VAL A 26 -14.54 -3.96 -0.83
CA VAL A 26 -15.17 -4.80 0.19
C VAL A 26 -16.65 -4.49 0.18
N THR A 27 -17.49 -5.49 -0.03
CA THR A 27 -18.96 -5.35 -0.04
C THR A 27 -19.49 -5.12 1.37
N LEU A 28 -20.75 -4.69 1.51
CA LEU A 28 -21.40 -4.60 2.83
C LEU A 28 -21.51 -5.96 3.57
N LYS A 29 -21.38 -7.08 2.85
CA LYS A 29 -21.34 -8.43 3.43
C LYS A 29 -19.95 -8.82 3.94
N GLY A 30 -18.93 -7.99 3.68
CA GLY A 30 -17.54 -8.26 4.05
C GLY A 30 -16.75 -9.03 2.98
N ASP A 31 -17.35 -9.31 1.82
CA ASP A 31 -16.67 -10.01 0.73
C ASP A 31 -15.65 -9.09 0.05
N THR A 32 -14.44 -9.59 -0.19
CA THR A 32 -13.41 -8.90 -0.99
C THR A 32 -13.54 -9.28 -2.46
N VAL A 33 -13.77 -8.28 -3.33
CA VAL A 33 -13.88 -8.47 -4.78
C VAL A 33 -12.73 -7.76 -5.47
N LEU A 34 -11.87 -8.54 -6.15
CA LEU A 34 -10.71 -8.05 -6.89
C LEU A 34 -11.09 -7.57 -8.29
N GLY A 35 -10.55 -6.44 -8.72
CA GLY A 35 -10.79 -5.84 -10.04
C GLY A 35 -9.96 -4.58 -10.30
N GLU A 36 -10.52 -3.67 -11.09
CA GLU A 36 -9.90 -2.41 -11.48
C GLU A 36 -10.90 -1.27 -11.24
N ILE A 37 -10.46 -0.21 -10.56
CA ILE A 37 -11.24 0.98 -10.24
C ILE A 37 -10.78 2.11 -11.16
N ARG A 38 -11.63 2.47 -12.13
CA ARG A 38 -11.28 3.52 -13.10
C ARG A 38 -11.58 4.93 -12.61
N SER A 39 -12.66 5.10 -11.86
CA SER A 39 -13.06 6.38 -11.28
C SER A 39 -14.11 6.18 -10.19
N LYS A 40 -14.32 7.20 -9.37
CA LYS A 40 -15.30 7.17 -8.28
C LYS A 40 -15.79 8.57 -7.95
N ASN A 41 -16.99 8.65 -7.38
CA ASN A 41 -17.50 9.83 -6.71
C ASN A 41 -18.20 9.40 -5.40
N ASN A 42 -19.06 10.23 -4.84
CA ASN A 42 -19.78 9.89 -3.60
C ASN A 42 -20.86 8.81 -3.81
N ASP A 43 -21.45 8.73 -5.00
CA ASP A 43 -22.62 7.89 -5.27
C ASP A 43 -22.27 6.55 -5.91
N TRP A 44 -21.14 6.48 -6.63
CA TRP A 44 -20.73 5.28 -7.36
C TRP A 44 -19.21 5.10 -7.47
N VAL A 45 -18.84 3.84 -7.69
CA VAL A 45 -17.49 3.40 -8.06
C VAL A 45 -17.56 2.71 -9.42
N LYS A 46 -16.74 3.17 -10.38
CA LYS A 46 -16.63 2.53 -11.70
C LYS A 46 -15.59 1.43 -11.63
N PHE A 47 -16.08 0.20 -11.52
CA PHE A 47 -15.31 -1.00 -11.20
C PHE A 47 -15.42 -2.04 -12.31
N LYS A 48 -14.33 -2.76 -12.57
CA LYS A 48 -14.30 -3.92 -13.48
C LYS A 48 -13.68 -5.09 -12.72
N GLU A 49 -14.46 -6.10 -12.39
CA GLU A 49 -13.96 -7.33 -11.78
C GLU A 49 -13.00 -8.06 -12.73
N ASN A 50 -11.98 -8.77 -12.22
CA ASN A 50 -10.91 -9.38 -13.03
C ASN A 50 -11.39 -10.29 -14.17
N ARG A 51 -12.57 -10.91 -14.04
CA ARG A 51 -13.14 -11.82 -15.05
C ARG A 51 -14.08 -11.13 -16.03
N GLN A 52 -14.32 -9.83 -15.85
CA GLN A 52 -15.25 -9.05 -16.67
C GLN A 52 -14.49 -8.16 -17.65
N SER A 53 -15.03 -8.04 -18.86
CA SER A 53 -14.44 -7.20 -19.91
C SER A 53 -14.87 -5.73 -19.81
N LYS A 54 -15.90 -5.41 -19.02
CA LYS A 54 -16.52 -4.08 -18.97
C LYS A 54 -16.54 -3.53 -17.56
N PHE A 55 -16.35 -2.21 -17.47
CA PHE A 55 -16.58 -1.47 -16.23
C PHE A 55 -18.08 -1.30 -15.98
N ILE A 56 -18.51 -1.58 -14.77
CA ILE A 56 -19.83 -1.30 -14.24
C ILE A 56 -19.76 -0.17 -13.23
N LYS A 57 -20.86 0.60 -13.10
CA LYS A 57 -21.00 1.56 -12.00
C LYS A 57 -21.69 0.84 -10.84
N LEU A 58 -20.94 0.60 -9.78
CA LEU A 58 -21.46 0.06 -8.53
C LEU A 58 -21.90 1.22 -7.64
N PRO A 59 -23.15 1.23 -7.14
CA PRO A 59 -23.58 2.26 -6.21
C PRO A 59 -22.82 2.13 -4.88
N SER A 60 -22.39 3.26 -4.32
CA SER A 60 -21.67 3.30 -3.04
C SER A 60 -22.48 2.66 -1.90
N SER A 61 -23.82 2.63 -2.00
CA SER A 61 -24.70 1.97 -1.02
C SER A 61 -24.51 0.45 -0.93
N GLY A 62 -23.86 -0.20 -1.90
CA GLY A 62 -23.52 -1.62 -1.85
C GLY A 62 -22.09 -1.92 -1.40
N ILE A 63 -21.28 -0.89 -1.16
CA ILE A 63 -19.83 -1.00 -0.95
C ILE A 63 -19.49 -0.51 0.46
N GLN A 64 -18.80 -1.34 1.22
CA GLN A 64 -18.28 -0.96 2.54
C GLN A 64 -17.03 -0.09 2.39
N SER A 65 -16.05 -0.57 1.63
CA SER A 65 -14.79 0.16 1.41
C SER A 65 -14.19 -0.12 0.04
N VAL A 66 -13.34 0.79 -0.38
CA VAL A 66 -12.68 0.79 -1.69
C VAL A 66 -11.19 0.97 -1.49
N TYR A 67 -10.39 0.12 -2.14
CA TYR A 67 -8.94 0.13 -2.11
C TYR A 67 -8.40 0.25 -3.53
N VAL A 68 -7.79 1.40 -3.81
CA VAL A 68 -7.20 1.73 -5.12
C VAL A 68 -5.70 1.55 -5.02
N LEU A 69 -5.13 0.70 -5.86
CA LEU A 69 -3.71 0.55 -6.08
C LEU A 69 -3.27 1.66 -7.03
N ILE A 70 -2.27 2.44 -6.63
CA ILE A 70 -1.66 3.46 -7.47
C ILE A 70 -0.44 2.81 -8.12
N TYR A 71 -0.55 2.49 -9.41
CA TYR A 71 0.55 1.94 -10.19
C TYR A 71 1.55 3.04 -10.56
N ASP A 72 2.74 2.90 -10.02
CA ASP A 72 3.99 3.49 -10.47
C ASP A 72 4.99 2.35 -10.33
N GLU A 73 5.94 2.26 -11.24
CA GLU A 73 6.85 1.12 -11.41
C GLU A 73 7.76 0.92 -10.17
N TYR A 74 7.72 1.85 -9.23
CA TYR A 74 8.43 1.87 -7.95
C TYR A 74 7.61 1.33 -6.75
N PHE A 75 6.30 1.10 -6.91
CA PHE A 75 5.42 0.66 -5.82
C PHE A 75 5.45 -0.86 -5.65
N ALA A 76 6.12 -1.34 -4.59
CA ALA A 76 5.90 -2.70 -4.09
C ALA A 76 4.73 -2.69 -3.11
N TYR A 77 3.93 -3.76 -3.12
CA TYR A 77 2.86 -3.96 -2.15
C TYR A 77 3.26 -5.00 -1.12
N LYS A 78 2.88 -4.77 0.14
CA LYS A 78 2.96 -5.79 1.19
C LYS A 78 1.58 -6.33 1.49
N VAL A 79 1.47 -7.65 1.51
CA VAL A 79 0.26 -8.37 1.90
C VAL A 79 0.32 -8.65 3.39
N VAL A 80 -0.67 -8.21 4.15
CA VAL A 80 -0.80 -8.50 5.58
C VAL A 80 -2.16 -9.09 5.85
N ILE A 81 -2.24 -10.02 6.80
CA ILE A 81 -3.51 -10.54 7.30
C ILE A 81 -3.81 -9.83 8.62
N ASP A 82 -4.79 -8.92 8.61
CA ASP A 82 -5.29 -8.24 9.81
C ASP A 82 -6.72 -8.69 10.10
N GLY A 83 -6.92 -9.39 11.22
CA GLY A 83 -8.24 -9.95 11.56
C GLY A 83 -8.80 -10.89 10.49
N GLY A 84 -7.95 -11.63 9.79
CA GLY A 84 -8.33 -12.52 8.68
C GLY A 84 -8.54 -11.82 7.33
N LYS A 85 -8.33 -10.50 7.25
CA LYS A 85 -8.47 -9.73 6.01
C LYS A 85 -7.12 -9.47 5.37
N LEU A 86 -7.07 -9.72 4.06
CA LEU A 86 -5.92 -9.37 3.24
C LEU A 86 -5.86 -7.85 3.04
N LEU A 87 -4.78 -7.22 3.48
CA LEU A 87 -4.48 -5.82 3.27
C LEU A 87 -3.36 -5.68 2.25
N LEU A 88 -3.58 -4.86 1.23
CA LEU A 88 -2.56 -4.42 0.28
C LEU A 88 -2.08 -3.03 0.69
N LEU A 89 -0.79 -2.91 0.99
CA LEU A 89 -0.17 -1.66 1.44
C LEU A 89 0.74 -1.10 0.36
N GLN A 90 0.57 0.17 -0.02
CA GLN A 90 1.39 0.86 -1.02
C GLN A 90 2.72 1.30 -0.40
N ARG A 91 3.89 0.88 -0.93
CA ARG A 91 5.18 1.32 -0.41
C ARG A 91 5.50 2.79 -0.73
N LEU A 92 5.63 3.65 0.26
CA LEU A 92 6.00 5.06 0.11
C LEU A 92 7.52 5.32 0.09
N ASP A 93 8.30 4.45 0.73
CA ASP A 93 9.76 4.57 0.82
C ASP A 93 10.42 3.19 0.86
N ASN A 94 11.62 3.07 0.29
CA ASN A 94 12.33 1.81 0.10
C ASN A 94 13.81 1.94 0.47
N GLY A 95 14.10 1.92 1.77
CA GLY A 95 15.46 1.77 2.31
C GLY A 95 15.51 0.68 3.37
N LEU A 96 16.41 0.85 4.35
CA LEU A 96 16.53 -0.07 5.49
C LEU A 96 15.21 -0.13 6.28
N ILE A 97 14.56 1.03 6.44
CA ILE A 97 13.16 1.15 6.83
C ILE A 97 12.31 1.30 5.57
N LYS A 98 11.43 0.33 5.33
CA LYS A 98 10.39 0.38 4.31
C LYS A 98 9.15 1.03 4.90
N LEU A 99 8.59 2.03 4.22
CA LEU A 99 7.38 2.73 4.63
C LEU A 99 6.23 2.33 3.72
N TYR A 100 5.05 2.08 4.28
CA TYR A 100 3.86 1.69 3.55
C TYR A 100 2.63 2.51 3.96
N ASP A 101 1.74 2.76 3.01
CA ASP A 101 0.44 3.42 3.18
C ASP A 101 -0.72 2.43 2.96
N LEU A 102 -1.71 2.53 3.84
CA LEU A 102 -3.05 2.02 3.65
C LEU A 102 -4.04 3.19 3.66
N THR A 103 -4.39 3.65 2.46
CA THR A 103 -5.48 4.62 2.27
C THR A 103 -6.79 3.86 2.01
N THR A 104 -7.76 4.01 2.91
CA THR A 104 -9.11 3.43 2.80
C THR A 104 -10.15 4.54 2.65
N TYR A 105 -11.11 4.34 1.74
CA TYR A 105 -12.28 5.20 1.63
C TYR A 105 -13.52 4.48 2.15
N SER A 106 -14.19 5.07 3.13
CA SER A 106 -15.47 4.61 3.64
C SER A 106 -16.58 5.47 3.07
N TYR A 107 -17.64 4.83 2.59
CA TYR A 107 -18.79 5.51 2.02
C TYR A 107 -20.01 5.31 2.92
N SER A 108 -20.77 6.38 3.12
CA SER A 108 -22.02 6.35 3.89
C SER A 108 -23.03 7.31 3.28
N LYS A 109 -24.29 7.22 3.73
CA LYS A 109 -25.34 8.18 3.32
C LYS A 109 -25.03 9.64 3.68
N TYR A 110 -24.07 9.87 4.59
CA TYR A 110 -23.65 11.19 5.04
C TYR A 110 -22.37 11.70 4.36
N GLY A 111 -21.87 10.98 3.35
CA GLY A 111 -20.67 11.34 2.59
C GLY A 111 -19.55 10.30 2.69
N SER A 112 -18.38 10.68 2.16
CA SER A 112 -17.18 9.83 2.15
C SER A 112 -16.15 10.28 3.19
N SER A 113 -15.55 9.32 3.89
CA SER A 113 -14.43 9.56 4.80
C SER A 113 -13.16 8.88 4.28
N LYS A 114 -12.01 9.56 4.42
CA LYS A 114 -10.68 9.04 4.07
C LYS A 114 -9.93 8.64 5.34
N TYR A 115 -9.56 7.38 5.44
CA TYR A 115 -8.70 6.85 6.49
C TYR A 115 -7.33 6.52 5.92
N VAL A 116 -6.27 6.93 6.60
CA VAL A 116 -4.88 6.72 6.21
C VAL A 116 -4.17 6.09 7.40
N LYS A 117 -3.52 4.95 7.18
CA LYS A 117 -2.63 4.31 8.13
C LYS A 117 -1.28 4.08 7.47
N TRP A 118 -0.21 4.42 8.18
CA TRP A 118 1.14 4.10 7.76
C TRP A 118 1.71 3.01 8.61
N TYR A 119 2.35 2.08 7.91
CA TYR A 119 3.05 0.95 8.47
C TYR A 119 4.52 1.04 8.09
N ALA A 120 5.41 0.57 8.94
CA ALA A 120 6.82 0.47 8.63
C ALA A 120 7.39 -0.87 9.05
N GLU A 121 8.40 -1.30 8.32
CA GLU A 121 9.19 -2.51 8.55
C GLU A 121 10.64 -2.11 8.38
N LYS A 122 11.49 -2.52 9.33
CA LYS A 122 12.93 -2.39 9.23
C LYS A 122 13.55 -3.77 9.06
N GLU A 123 14.28 -3.98 7.97
CA GLU A 123 14.87 -5.30 7.65
C GLU A 123 13.83 -6.43 7.69
N ASP A 124 14.00 -7.40 8.60
CA ASP A 124 13.13 -8.57 8.83
C ASP A 124 12.21 -8.40 10.06
N SER A 125 12.10 -7.18 10.61
CA SER A 125 11.19 -6.92 11.72
C SER A 125 9.72 -7.01 11.30
N PRO A 126 8.81 -7.36 12.23
CA PRO A 126 7.39 -7.33 11.95
C PRO A 126 6.94 -5.94 11.47
N LEU A 127 5.98 -5.93 10.55
CA LEU A 127 5.36 -4.70 10.11
C LEU A 127 4.56 -4.07 11.26
N VAL A 128 4.84 -2.81 11.59
CA VAL A 128 4.20 -2.09 12.69
C VAL A 128 3.46 -0.83 12.21
N GLU A 129 2.29 -0.54 12.79
CA GLU A 129 1.57 0.72 12.55
C GLU A 129 2.32 1.87 13.25
N ILE A 130 2.72 2.89 12.50
CA ILE A 130 3.49 4.04 13.03
C ILE A 130 2.73 5.38 12.94
N LYS A 131 1.67 5.47 12.13
CA LYS A 131 0.87 6.69 12.03
C LYS A 131 -0.53 6.39 11.51
N THR A 132 -1.52 7.12 11.98
CA THR A 132 -2.85 7.16 11.35
C THR A 132 -3.49 8.54 11.48
N ASN A 133 -4.47 8.83 10.63
CA ASN A 133 -5.40 9.95 10.82
C ASN A 133 -6.69 9.55 11.57
N SER A 134 -6.85 8.28 11.92
CA SER A 134 -7.94 7.80 12.77
C SER A 134 -7.81 8.32 14.19
N PHE A 135 -8.93 8.61 14.82
CA PHE A 135 -9.01 8.94 16.25
C PHE A 135 -8.92 7.69 17.15
N PHE A 136 -9.00 6.49 16.58
CA PHE A 136 -8.91 5.23 17.32
C PHE A 136 -7.45 4.72 17.42
N GLY A 137 -7.15 4.04 18.52
CA GLY A 137 -5.84 3.47 18.82
C GLY A 137 -4.87 4.43 19.50
N SER A 138 -3.84 3.88 20.15
CA SER A 138 -2.90 4.65 20.96
C SER A 138 -1.89 5.41 20.10
N LYS A 139 -1.91 6.76 20.19
CA LYS A 139 -0.87 7.63 19.61
C LYS A 139 0.50 7.30 20.22
N GLU A 140 0.53 6.98 21.50
CA GLU A 140 1.76 6.65 22.23
C GLU A 140 2.37 5.33 21.74
N ALA A 141 1.55 4.29 21.54
CA ALA A 141 2.03 3.02 21.00
C ALA A 141 2.68 3.20 19.62
N ARG A 142 2.09 4.04 18.76
CA ARG A 142 2.65 4.38 17.45
C ARG A 142 3.95 5.19 17.53
N LYS A 143 4.06 6.12 18.48
CA LYS A 143 5.32 6.82 18.74
C LYS A 143 6.41 5.85 19.18
N ASN A 144 6.11 4.96 20.13
CA ASN A 144 7.06 3.97 20.63
C ASN A 144 7.49 2.99 19.54
N ALA A 145 6.53 2.52 18.72
CA ALA A 145 6.83 1.70 17.55
C ALA A 145 7.76 2.43 16.58
N PHE A 146 7.50 3.71 16.29
CA PHE A 146 8.37 4.51 15.44
C PHE A 146 9.77 4.69 16.03
N VAL A 147 9.89 5.08 17.30
CA VAL A 147 11.18 5.25 18.00
C VAL A 147 11.98 3.94 17.99
N SER A 148 11.32 2.80 18.18
CA SER A 148 11.98 1.48 18.12
C SER A 148 12.59 1.16 16.75
N LEU A 149 12.08 1.73 15.65
CA LEU A 149 12.65 1.52 14.31
C LEU A 149 13.93 2.34 14.11
N ILE A 150 14.02 3.53 14.73
CA ILE A 150 15.12 4.48 14.53
C ILE A 150 16.11 4.53 15.71
N SER A 151 15.95 3.68 16.72
CA SER A 151 16.66 3.77 18.01
C SER A 151 18.18 3.59 17.90
N ASP A 152 18.64 2.94 16.83
CA ASP A 152 20.05 2.74 16.51
C ASP A 152 20.71 3.96 15.85
N GLN A 153 19.93 5.01 15.52
CA GLN A 153 20.44 6.28 15.02
C GLN A 153 20.07 7.43 15.98
N PRO A 154 20.90 7.69 17.02
CA PRO A 154 20.59 8.68 18.06
C PRO A 154 20.28 10.08 17.52
N SER A 155 20.96 10.52 16.46
CA SER A 155 20.73 11.84 15.87
C SER A 155 19.30 12.02 15.33
N ILE A 156 18.67 10.94 14.84
CA ILE A 156 17.29 10.97 14.32
C ILE A 156 16.30 10.93 15.48
N VAL A 157 16.60 10.15 16.52
CA VAL A 157 15.81 10.10 17.77
C VAL A 157 15.77 11.47 18.45
N ASP A 158 16.90 12.18 18.49
CA ASP A 158 16.98 13.51 19.07
C ASP A 158 16.11 14.53 18.32
N ILE A 159 16.14 14.51 16.98
CA ILE A 159 15.28 15.37 16.15
C ILE A 159 13.81 15.06 16.43
N PHE A 160 13.46 13.77 16.50
CA PHE A 160 12.09 13.34 16.79
C PHE A 160 11.59 13.86 18.14
N ASN A 161 12.41 13.75 19.18
CA ASN A 161 12.06 14.19 20.54
C ASN A 161 12.00 15.72 20.65
N LYS A 162 12.88 16.45 19.96
CA LYS A 162 12.98 17.92 20.04
C LYS A 162 11.86 18.65 19.32
N GLU A 163 11.45 18.16 18.14
CA GLU A 163 10.51 18.87 17.27
C GLU A 163 9.05 18.78 17.74
N GLU A 164 8.73 17.90 18.69
CA GLU A 164 7.38 17.60 19.22
C GLU A 164 6.31 17.35 18.13
N LYS A 165 6.74 17.09 16.89
CA LYS A 165 5.87 16.88 15.72
C LYS A 165 5.57 15.40 15.57
N PHE A 166 4.31 15.09 15.27
CA PHE A 166 3.87 13.73 14.95
C PHE A 166 2.84 13.74 13.83
N ASN A 167 3.24 14.24 12.66
CA ASN A 167 2.45 14.28 11.44
C ASN A 167 3.13 13.47 10.32
N PHE A 168 2.37 13.12 9.29
CA PHE A 168 2.83 12.26 8.19
C PHE A 168 4.12 12.76 7.53
N LYS A 169 4.16 14.04 7.13
CA LYS A 169 5.32 14.62 6.44
C LYS A 169 6.59 14.57 7.30
N PHE A 170 6.46 14.86 8.60
CA PHE A 170 7.59 14.81 9.52
C PHE A 170 8.14 13.38 9.67
N ILE A 171 7.26 12.40 9.88
CA ILE A 171 7.65 10.98 10.02
C ILE A 171 8.33 10.47 8.75
N GLN A 172 7.78 10.77 7.57
CA GLN A 172 8.40 10.38 6.30
C GLN A 172 9.77 11.02 6.12
N GLY A 173 9.92 12.30 6.46
CA GLY A 173 11.20 13.00 6.38
C GLY A 173 12.28 12.37 7.25
N LEU A 174 11.92 11.93 8.47
CA LEU A 174 12.86 11.22 9.35
C LEU A 174 13.25 9.85 8.80
N ILE A 175 12.30 9.09 8.24
CA ILE A 175 12.59 7.80 7.60
C ILE A 175 13.53 7.98 6.40
N GLN A 176 13.26 8.99 5.56
CA GLN A 176 14.12 9.32 4.42
C GLN A 176 15.53 9.70 4.86
N GLN A 177 15.64 10.53 5.89
CA GLN A 177 16.93 10.91 6.45
C GLN A 177 17.68 9.70 7.01
N TYR A 178 16.98 8.82 7.75
CA TYR A 178 17.54 7.58 8.28
C TYR A 178 18.04 6.67 7.15
N ASN A 179 17.22 6.44 6.12
CA ASN A 179 17.56 5.58 4.99
C ASN A 179 18.76 6.12 4.19
N SER A 180 18.87 7.44 4.01
CA SER A 180 20.03 8.07 3.36
C SER A 180 21.32 7.88 4.16
N LEU A 181 21.27 7.95 5.49
CA LEU A 181 22.44 7.72 6.35
C LEU A 181 22.91 6.26 6.26
N ALA A 182 21.98 5.31 6.29
CA ALA A 182 22.29 3.88 6.19
C ALA A 182 22.93 3.48 4.85
N GLN A 183 22.66 4.20 3.77
CA GLN A 183 23.29 3.95 2.45
C GLN A 183 24.71 4.50 2.33
N SER A 184 25.12 5.38 3.26
CA SER A 184 26.45 6.02 3.25
C SER A 184 27.50 5.29 4.10
N GLN A 185 27.12 4.19 4.76
CA GLN A 185 27.96 3.34 5.58
C GLN A 185 28.33 2.06 4.82
#